data_AF-A0A735MX95-F1
#
_entry.id   AF-A0A735MX95-F1
#
_cell.length_a   1.000
_cell.length_b   1.000
_cell.length_c   1.000
_cell.angle_alpha   90.00
_cell.angle_beta   90.00
_cell.angle_gamma   90.00
#
_symmetry.space_group_name_H-M   'P 1'
#
loop_
_entity.id
_entity.type
_entity.pdbx_description
1 polymer ?
#
loop_
_entity_poly.entity_id
_entity_poly.type
_entity_poly.pdbx_seq_one_letter_code
_entity_poly.pdbx_strand_id
1 'polypeptide(L)'
;MFLSFPSVSLNSSNRICDLSENDLELIRDAVKQNDRRELQIELRDLLFKVSNRSVDGGEVEFKVKPDLSSYQATNMERRLEYTRYFTILEKQLNNTLDTSPEDLRNNLTASHSNNLQEFASQNLTITPIVSATSKQRLVDKIDLCSFSPNAEELSCSKDDLICPVMLAVPEKGIFVKASSESNICQLFDEVALIQLIIESAIHPVNRAPLTADMIIDKNECYFDTTKGNFVIP
;
A
#
# COMPACT_ATOMS: atom_id res chain seq x y z
N MET A 1 -5.70 21.22 17.52
CA MET A 1 -5.87 20.33 18.69
C MET A 1 -4.87 19.17 18.55
N PHE A 2 -4.43 18.57 19.65
CA PHE A 2 -3.36 17.55 19.67
C PHE A 2 -3.73 16.41 20.65
N LEU A 3 -3.58 15.17 20.21
CA LEU A 3 -3.74 13.97 21.05
C LEU A 3 -2.45 13.16 21.04
N SER A 4 -2.06 12.59 22.18
CA SER A 4 -0.86 11.76 22.29
C SER A 4 -1.18 10.43 22.96
N PHE A 5 -0.72 9.34 22.33
CA PHE A 5 -0.87 7.96 22.77
C PHE A 5 0.53 7.34 22.93
N PRO A 6 1.21 7.56 24.07
CA PRO A 6 2.59 7.11 24.28
C PRO A 6 2.70 5.60 24.55
N SER A 7 1.63 4.99 25.05
CA SER A 7 1.63 3.60 25.56
C SER A 7 1.00 2.59 24.60
N VAL A 8 0.93 2.89 23.29
CA VAL A 8 0.33 1.95 22.33
C VAL A 8 1.15 0.66 22.28
N SER A 9 0.46 -0.46 22.42
CA SER A 9 1.03 -1.81 22.40
C SER A 9 1.76 -2.08 21.10
N LEU A 10 2.86 -2.82 21.17
CA LEU A 10 3.56 -3.32 19.99
C LEU A 10 3.35 -4.83 19.84
N ASN A 11 3.28 -5.31 18.60
CA ASN A 11 3.25 -6.73 18.29
C ASN A 11 4.65 -7.35 18.35
N SER A 12 4.74 -8.66 18.13
CA SER A 12 6.00 -9.42 18.14
C SER A 12 7.04 -8.96 17.11
N SER A 13 6.64 -8.16 16.11
CA SER A 13 7.54 -7.52 15.15
C SER A 13 7.94 -6.10 15.55
N ASN A 14 7.72 -5.70 16.81
CA ASN A 14 7.96 -4.35 17.33
C ASN A 14 7.12 -3.27 16.62
N ARG A 15 5.92 -3.61 16.14
CA ARG A 15 5.04 -2.69 15.38
C ARG A 15 3.79 -2.31 16.16
N ILE A 16 3.30 -1.08 16.01
CA ILE A 16 2.09 -0.58 16.68
C ILE A 16 0.90 -1.53 16.41
N CYS A 17 0.30 -2.04 17.49
CA CYS A 17 -0.92 -2.84 17.49
C CYS A 17 -2.15 -1.97 17.26
N ASP A 18 -3.28 -2.62 17.02
CA ASP A 18 -4.58 -1.96 16.94
C ASP A 18 -4.84 -1.10 18.18
N LEU A 19 -5.27 0.14 17.95
CA LEU A 19 -5.69 1.03 19.03
C LEU A 19 -6.91 0.43 19.73
N SER A 20 -7.06 0.72 21.02
CA SER A 20 -8.28 0.31 21.72
C SER A 20 -9.49 1.04 21.14
N GLU A 21 -10.67 0.44 21.19
CA GLU A 21 -11.89 1.10 20.69
C GLU A 21 -12.15 2.43 21.44
N ASN A 22 -11.78 2.51 22.73
CA ASN A 22 -11.85 3.76 23.50
C ASN A 22 -10.94 4.85 22.93
N ASP A 23 -9.72 4.50 22.50
CA ASP A 23 -8.80 5.44 21.88
C ASP A 23 -9.32 5.88 20.50
N LEU A 24 -9.89 4.94 19.73
CA LEU A 24 -10.50 5.23 18.43
C LEU A 24 -11.71 6.15 18.57
N GLU A 25 -12.61 5.90 19.53
CA GLU A 25 -13.75 6.78 19.84
C GLU A 25 -13.28 8.18 20.25
N LEU A 26 -12.28 8.28 21.12
CA LEU A 26 -11.70 9.56 21.52
C LEU A 26 -11.17 10.35 20.32
N ILE A 27 -10.50 9.69 19.38
CA ILE A 27 -10.02 10.31 18.15
C ILE A 27 -11.21 10.76 17.28
N ARG A 28 -12.20 9.88 17.06
CA ARG A 28 -13.38 10.19 16.23
C ARG A 28 -14.12 11.43 16.77
N ASP A 29 -14.32 11.51 18.08
CA ASP A 29 -15.01 12.62 18.72
C ASP A 29 -14.20 13.91 18.68
N ALA A 30 -12.90 13.84 18.96
CA ALA A 30 -12.01 14.99 18.86
C ALA A 30 -11.98 15.57 17.44
N VAL A 31 -11.91 14.73 16.40
CA VAL A 31 -11.94 15.17 15.00
C VAL A 31 -13.28 15.80 14.64
N LYS A 32 -14.40 15.20 15.06
CA LYS A 32 -15.75 15.75 14.81
C LYS A 32 -15.95 17.14 15.42
N GLN A 33 -15.38 17.36 16.60
CA GLN A 33 -15.47 18.65 17.31
C GLN A 33 -14.48 19.70 16.77
N ASN A 34 -13.50 19.32 15.95
CA ASN A 34 -12.42 20.20 15.50
C ASN A 34 -12.76 21.02 14.24
N ASP A 35 -14.04 21.36 14.00
CA ASP A 35 -14.52 22.22 12.91
C ASP A 35 -13.91 21.92 11.51
N ARG A 36 -13.80 20.64 11.12
CA ARG A 36 -13.17 20.18 9.86
C ARG A 36 -11.68 20.53 9.71
N ARG A 37 -11.01 20.97 10.78
CA ARG A 37 -9.56 21.18 10.79
C ARG A 37 -8.83 19.88 11.09
N GLU A 38 -7.62 19.76 10.57
CA GLU A 38 -6.75 18.62 10.86
C GLU A 38 -6.43 18.57 12.36
N LEU A 39 -6.70 17.42 12.98
CA LEU A 39 -6.28 17.07 14.32
C LEU A 39 -4.91 16.39 14.23
N GLN A 40 -3.93 16.88 14.99
CA GLN A 40 -2.63 16.22 15.05
C GLN A 40 -2.67 15.12 16.12
N ILE A 41 -2.11 13.96 15.81
CA ILE A 41 -2.07 12.80 16.70
C ILE A 41 -0.64 12.28 16.76
N GLU A 42 -0.15 12.03 17.96
CA GLU A 42 1.11 11.35 18.21
C GLU A 42 0.84 9.92 18.66
N LEU A 43 1.36 8.94 17.91
CA LEU A 43 1.40 7.53 18.30
C LEU A 43 2.85 7.19 18.60
N ARG A 44 3.18 7.02 19.89
CA ARG A 44 4.57 6.90 20.37
C ARG A 44 5.44 8.09 19.94
N ASP A 45 6.28 7.92 18.92
CA ASP A 45 7.17 8.95 18.36
C ASP A 45 6.79 9.33 16.92
N LEU A 46 5.61 8.90 16.44
CA LEU A 46 5.13 9.14 15.09
C LEU A 46 3.97 10.14 15.09
N LEU A 47 4.06 11.16 14.23
CA LEU A 47 3.07 12.22 14.11
C LEU A 47 2.19 12.06 12.86
N PHE A 48 0.88 12.10 13.07
CA PHE A 48 -0.15 12.01 12.05
C PHE A 48 -1.09 13.21 12.12
N LYS A 49 -1.81 13.42 11.02
CA LYS A 49 -2.90 14.37 10.91
C LYS A 49 -4.16 13.64 10.50
N VAL A 50 -5.23 13.85 11.25
CA VAL A 50 -6.54 13.23 11.01
C VAL A 50 -7.55 14.31 10.71
N SER A 51 -8.34 14.10 9.66
CA SER A 51 -9.48 14.95 9.30
C SER A 51 -10.70 14.10 9.03
N ASN A 52 -11.86 14.73 8.99
CA ASN A 52 -13.10 14.07 8.58
C ASN A 52 -13.78 14.82 7.44
N ARG A 53 -14.56 14.08 6.66
CA ARG A 53 -15.51 14.64 5.70
C ARG A 53 -16.86 13.95 5.83
N SER A 54 -17.92 14.74 5.65
CA SER A 54 -19.26 14.18 5.49
C SER A 54 -19.41 13.63 4.08
N VAL A 55 -19.89 12.40 3.97
CA VAL A 55 -20.24 11.77 2.70
C VAL A 55 -21.77 11.80 2.53
N ASP A 56 -22.25 11.79 1.29
CA ASP A 56 -23.68 11.69 1.00
C ASP A 56 -24.26 10.45 1.71
N GLY A 57 -25.28 10.67 2.54
CA GLY A 57 -25.83 9.64 3.43
C GLY A 57 -25.58 9.88 4.92
N GLY A 58 -24.81 10.91 5.29
CA GLY A 58 -24.59 11.29 6.69
C GLY A 58 -23.48 10.50 7.40
N GLU A 59 -22.83 9.58 6.69
CA GLU A 59 -21.63 8.90 7.16
C GLU A 59 -20.43 9.86 7.20
N VAL A 60 -19.60 9.70 8.23
CA VAL A 60 -18.40 10.49 8.45
C VAL A 60 -17.20 9.62 8.09
N GLU A 61 -16.51 10.00 7.03
CA GLU A 61 -15.27 9.34 6.63
C GLU A 61 -14.08 10.08 7.24
N PHE A 62 -13.21 9.32 7.91
CA PHE A 62 -11.96 9.81 8.47
C PHE A 62 -10.82 9.60 7.48
N LYS A 63 -9.94 10.60 7.36
CA LYS A 63 -8.71 10.56 6.57
C LYS A 63 -7.50 10.79 7.45
N VAL A 64 -6.46 9.98 7.25
CA VAL A 64 -5.22 10.04 8.02
C VAL A 64 -4.06 10.32 7.07
N LYS A 65 -3.18 11.24 7.45
CA LYS A 65 -1.95 11.54 6.71
C LYS A 65 -0.77 11.63 7.67
N PRO A 66 0.45 11.29 7.22
CA PRO A 66 1.64 11.56 8.00
C PRO A 66 1.85 13.08 8.14
N ASP A 67 2.34 13.54 9.29
CA ASP A 67 2.81 14.92 9.40
C ASP A 67 4.10 15.08 8.60
N LEU A 68 4.04 15.91 7.55
CA LEU A 68 5.13 16.04 6.57
C LEU A 68 6.44 16.56 7.19
N SER A 69 6.36 17.35 8.26
CA SER A 69 7.54 17.88 8.96
C SER A 69 8.28 16.78 9.72
N SER A 70 7.54 15.82 10.27
CA SER A 70 8.07 14.64 10.94
C SER A 70 8.50 13.54 9.95
N TYR A 71 7.76 13.40 8.84
CA TYR A 71 8.01 12.41 7.79
C TYR A 71 9.29 12.67 6.99
N GLN A 72 9.66 13.94 6.77
CA GLN A 72 10.91 14.29 6.08
C GLN A 72 12.16 14.16 6.96
N ALA A 73 12.00 14.14 8.29
CA ALA A 73 13.09 14.04 9.25
C ALA A 73 13.48 12.59 9.60
N THR A 74 12.72 11.59 9.14
CA THR A 74 12.90 10.18 9.48
C THR A 74 13.63 9.39 8.39
N ASN A 75 14.39 8.37 8.80
CA ASN A 75 15.10 7.48 7.89
C ASN A 75 14.13 6.60 7.07
N MET A 76 14.61 5.97 6.01
CA MET A 76 13.79 5.25 5.04
C MET A 76 12.96 4.12 5.66
N GLU A 77 13.51 3.35 6.61
CA GLU A 77 12.78 2.33 7.38
C GLU A 77 11.61 2.91 8.17
N ARG A 78 11.80 4.06 8.84
CA ARG A 78 10.71 4.75 9.54
C ARG A 78 9.64 5.24 8.56
N ARG A 79 9.98 5.68 7.35
CA ARG A 79 8.99 6.14 6.37
C ARG A 79 8.05 5.01 5.93
N LEU A 80 8.54 3.77 5.86
CA LEU A 80 7.73 2.57 5.61
C LEU A 80 6.78 2.27 6.77
N GLU A 81 7.25 2.44 8.01
CA GLU A 81 6.42 2.37 9.21
C GLU A 81 5.28 3.40 9.16
N TYR A 82 5.58 4.67 8.87
CA TYR A 82 4.58 5.74 8.76
C TYR A 82 3.47 5.38 7.78
N THR A 83 3.83 4.89 6.59
CA THR A 83 2.87 4.54 5.53
C THR A 83 1.93 3.42 5.98
N ARG A 84 2.48 2.39 6.61
CA ARG A 84 1.69 1.27 7.12
C ARG A 84 0.75 1.72 8.24
N TYR A 85 1.21 2.55 9.16
CA TYR A 85 0.42 2.95 10.32
C TYR A 85 -0.71 3.91 9.98
N PHE A 86 -0.50 4.90 9.10
CA PHE A 86 -1.61 5.77 8.73
C PHE A 86 -2.71 4.97 8.00
N THR A 87 -2.34 3.97 7.20
CA THR A 87 -3.28 3.08 6.50
C THR A 87 -4.10 2.24 7.50
N ILE A 88 -3.44 1.66 8.50
CA ILE A 88 -4.10 0.86 9.55
C ILE A 88 -5.01 1.76 10.39
N LEU A 89 -4.54 2.94 10.80
CA LEU A 89 -5.31 3.90 11.59
C LEU A 89 -6.54 4.40 10.81
N GLU A 90 -6.38 4.71 9.52
CA GLU A 90 -7.50 5.11 8.66
C GLU A 90 -8.54 3.99 8.58
N LYS A 91 -8.10 2.74 8.45
CA LYS A 91 -9.02 1.58 8.43
C LYS A 91 -9.76 1.41 9.76
N GLN A 92 -9.07 1.56 10.89
CA GLN A 92 -9.67 1.42 12.23
C GLN A 92 -10.66 2.55 12.56
N LEU A 93 -10.36 3.78 12.14
CA LEU A 93 -11.27 4.89 12.36
C LEU A 93 -12.56 4.76 11.55
N ASN A 94 -12.49 4.16 10.35
CA ASN A 94 -13.62 3.98 9.45
C ASN A 94 -14.36 2.64 9.64
N ASN A 95 -13.75 1.64 10.26
CA ASN A 95 -14.43 0.40 10.65
C ASN A 95 -15.03 0.59 12.05
N THR A 96 -16.31 0.92 12.14
CA THR A 96 -17.09 0.68 13.36
C THR A 96 -17.20 -0.83 13.54
N LEU A 97 -16.50 -1.38 14.53
CA LEU A 97 -16.46 -2.81 14.80
C LEU A 97 -17.88 -3.36 15.00
N ASP A 98 -18.30 -4.23 14.09
CA ASP A 98 -19.39 -5.17 14.32
C ASP A 98 -18.86 -6.57 13.91
N THR A 99 -17.71 -6.98 14.46
CA THR A 99 -17.24 -8.36 14.27
C THR A 99 -16.28 -8.80 15.38
N SER A 100 -16.66 -9.90 16.03
CA SER A 100 -15.99 -10.54 17.17
C SER A 100 -14.67 -11.23 16.77
N PRO A 101 -13.69 -11.39 17.69
CA PRO A 101 -12.38 -12.01 17.43
C PRO A 101 -12.40 -13.45 16.93
N GLU A 102 -13.54 -14.16 16.97
CA GLU A 102 -13.63 -15.55 16.52
C GLU A 102 -13.71 -15.72 14.99
N ASP A 103 -14.07 -14.68 14.23
CA ASP A 103 -14.24 -14.79 12.77
C ASP A 103 -12.92 -14.70 11.98
N LEU A 104 -11.85 -14.16 12.58
CA LEU A 104 -10.54 -14.06 11.93
C LEU A 104 -9.83 -15.42 11.80
N ARG A 105 -10.15 -16.38 12.68
CA ARG A 105 -9.50 -17.70 12.69
C ARG A 105 -10.12 -18.69 11.69
N ASN A 106 -11.39 -18.49 11.31
CA ASN A 106 -12.07 -19.36 10.36
C ASN A 106 -11.86 -18.95 8.89
N ASN A 107 -11.50 -17.68 8.63
CA ASN A 107 -11.26 -17.18 7.28
C ASN A 107 -9.86 -17.51 6.73
N LEU A 108 -8.90 -17.85 7.59
CA LEU A 108 -7.56 -18.29 7.18
C LEU A 108 -7.51 -19.74 6.70
N THR A 109 -8.44 -20.60 7.14
CA THR A 109 -8.49 -22.03 6.77
C THR A 109 -9.49 -22.36 5.66
N ALA A 110 -10.47 -21.50 5.37
CA ALA A 110 -11.44 -21.71 4.29
C ALA A 110 -10.98 -21.15 2.91
N SER A 111 -9.98 -20.26 2.88
CA SER A 111 -9.56 -19.56 1.65
C SER A 111 -8.71 -20.41 0.68
N HIS A 112 -8.44 -21.68 1.01
CA HIS A 112 -7.62 -22.56 0.15
C HIS A 112 -8.39 -23.60 -0.66
N SER A 113 -9.74 -23.62 -0.68
CA SER A 113 -10.40 -24.68 -1.46
C SER A 113 -11.62 -24.33 -2.31
N ASN A 114 -12.26 -23.17 -2.21
CA ASN A 114 -13.45 -22.92 -3.05
C ASN A 114 -13.49 -21.47 -3.54
N ASN A 115 -13.11 -21.22 -4.80
CA ASN A 115 -13.64 -20.12 -5.62
C ASN A 115 -13.32 -20.34 -7.11
N LEU A 116 -13.64 -21.54 -7.62
CA LEU A 116 -13.89 -21.79 -9.04
C LEU A 116 -15.27 -22.43 -9.17
N GLN A 117 -16.33 -21.64 -9.00
CA GLN A 117 -17.70 -21.85 -9.51
C GLN A 117 -18.70 -21.05 -8.67
N GLU A 118 -18.85 -19.77 -8.99
CA GLU A 118 -20.16 -19.10 -9.07
C GLU A 118 -19.89 -17.62 -9.27
N PHE A 119 -20.18 -17.10 -10.46
CA PHE A 119 -20.73 -15.77 -10.75
C PHE A 119 -20.86 -15.67 -12.28
N ALA A 120 -21.57 -16.64 -12.86
CA ALA A 120 -22.19 -16.47 -14.16
C ALA A 120 -23.66 -16.13 -13.89
N SER A 121 -24.10 -14.97 -14.39
CA SER A 121 -25.48 -14.45 -14.38
C SER A 121 -25.86 -13.58 -13.19
N GLN A 122 -25.60 -12.27 -13.31
CA GLN A 122 -26.63 -11.22 -13.16
C GLN A 122 -26.07 -9.84 -13.56
N ASN A 123 -26.68 -9.25 -14.58
CA ASN A 123 -26.43 -7.90 -15.07
C ASN A 123 -26.92 -6.86 -14.05
N LEU A 124 -26.00 -6.18 -13.35
CA LEU A 124 -26.24 -4.89 -12.72
C LEU A 124 -24.99 -4.02 -12.90
N THR A 125 -25.14 -2.91 -13.60
CA THR A 125 -24.10 -1.92 -13.87
C THR A 125 -23.73 -1.20 -12.56
N ILE A 126 -22.62 -1.60 -11.92
CA ILE A 126 -22.13 -0.98 -10.67
C ILE A 126 -20.60 -0.77 -10.78
N THR A 127 -20.19 0.46 -11.04
CA THR A 127 -18.82 0.97 -10.84
C THR A 127 -18.83 1.83 -9.57
N PRO A 128 -18.42 1.28 -8.41
CA PRO A 128 -17.09 1.56 -7.85
C PRO A 128 -16.35 0.31 -7.30
N ILE A 129 -17.02 -0.84 -7.19
CA ILE A 129 -16.46 -2.09 -6.63
C ILE A 129 -15.34 -2.67 -7.54
N VAL A 130 -15.41 -2.37 -8.84
CA VAL A 130 -14.43 -2.81 -9.86
C VAL A 130 -13.05 -2.16 -9.66
N SER A 131 -12.95 -0.98 -9.04
CA SER A 131 -11.66 -0.27 -8.88
C SER A 131 -10.87 -0.70 -7.64
N ALA A 132 -11.54 -1.13 -6.56
CA ALA A 132 -10.86 -1.65 -5.38
C ALA A 132 -10.34 -3.07 -5.64
N THR A 133 -11.13 -3.88 -6.35
CA THR A 133 -10.75 -5.23 -6.77
C THR A 133 -9.61 -5.24 -7.80
N SER A 134 -9.53 -4.26 -8.70
CA SER A 134 -8.42 -4.15 -9.66
C SER A 134 -7.11 -3.73 -9.00
N LYS A 135 -7.14 -2.76 -8.07
CA LYS A 135 -5.96 -2.34 -7.30
C LYS A 135 -5.45 -3.46 -6.39
N GLN A 136 -6.35 -4.18 -5.72
CA GLN A 136 -5.97 -5.33 -4.88
C GLN A 136 -5.26 -6.42 -5.69
N ARG A 137 -5.78 -6.77 -6.87
CA ARG A 137 -5.12 -7.74 -7.76
C ARG A 137 -3.72 -7.32 -8.20
N LEU A 138 -3.49 -6.02 -8.37
CA LEU A 138 -2.16 -5.51 -8.68
C LEU A 138 -1.22 -5.68 -7.48
N VAL A 139 -1.69 -5.35 -6.27
CA VAL A 139 -0.90 -5.52 -5.03
C VAL A 139 -0.59 -7.00 -4.80
N ASP A 140 -1.57 -7.89 -4.93
CA ASP A 140 -1.36 -9.34 -4.78
C ASP A 140 -0.32 -9.86 -5.78
N LYS A 141 -0.35 -9.34 -7.02
CA LYS A 141 0.64 -9.69 -8.04
C LYS A 141 2.02 -9.12 -7.72
N ILE A 142 2.10 -7.94 -7.10
CA ILE A 142 3.37 -7.38 -6.62
C ILE A 142 3.99 -8.28 -5.57
N ASP A 143 3.21 -8.69 -4.57
CA ASP A 143 3.70 -9.54 -3.49
C ASP A 143 4.27 -10.86 -4.05
N LEU A 144 3.59 -11.45 -5.04
CA LEU A 144 4.02 -12.68 -5.72
C LEU A 144 5.29 -12.52 -6.57
N CYS A 145 5.47 -11.38 -7.22
CA CYS A 145 6.58 -11.13 -8.15
C CYS A 145 7.75 -10.35 -7.51
N SER A 146 7.63 -9.96 -6.24
CA SER A 146 8.68 -9.24 -5.50
C SER A 146 9.89 -10.13 -5.23
N PHE A 147 11.09 -9.57 -5.34
CA PHE A 147 12.33 -10.29 -5.06
C PHE A 147 13.42 -9.33 -4.58
N SER A 148 14.44 -9.85 -3.89
CA SER A 148 15.60 -9.04 -3.52
C SER A 148 16.58 -8.93 -4.69
N PRO A 149 16.82 -7.73 -5.26
CA PRO A 149 17.68 -7.59 -6.42
C PRO A 149 19.14 -7.87 -6.10
N ASN A 150 19.79 -8.64 -6.97
CA ASN A 150 21.20 -8.97 -6.86
C ASN A 150 21.86 -8.80 -8.23
N ALA A 151 22.92 -7.98 -8.29
CA ALA A 151 23.59 -7.63 -9.55
C ALA A 151 24.28 -8.84 -10.21
N GLU A 152 24.86 -9.72 -9.42
CA GLU A 152 25.53 -10.93 -9.90
C GLU A 152 24.52 -11.93 -10.46
N GLU A 153 23.41 -12.15 -9.74
CA GLU A 153 22.35 -13.05 -10.17
C GLU A 153 21.64 -12.56 -11.45
N LEU A 154 21.44 -11.25 -11.56
CA LEU A 154 20.80 -10.61 -12.72
C LEU A 154 21.78 -10.32 -13.87
N SER A 155 23.07 -10.68 -13.72
CA SER A 155 24.11 -10.43 -14.73
C SER A 155 24.21 -8.96 -15.19
N CYS A 156 24.08 -8.02 -14.24
CA CYS A 156 24.08 -6.57 -14.49
C CYS A 156 24.96 -5.82 -13.48
N SER A 157 25.10 -4.49 -13.62
CA SER A 157 25.80 -3.65 -12.65
C SER A 157 24.85 -3.12 -11.55
N LYS A 158 25.41 -2.61 -10.45
CA LYS A 158 24.59 -1.98 -9.39
C LYS A 158 23.84 -0.74 -9.88
N ASP A 159 24.40 -0.02 -10.85
CA ASP A 159 23.78 1.18 -11.40
C ASP A 159 22.53 0.84 -12.22
N ASP A 160 22.49 -0.36 -12.83
CA ASP A 160 21.33 -0.87 -13.57
C ASP A 160 20.16 -1.27 -12.65
N LEU A 161 20.42 -1.46 -11.35
CA LEU A 161 19.42 -1.83 -10.34
C LEU A 161 18.80 -0.62 -9.63
N ILE A 162 19.15 0.61 -10.05
CA ILE A 162 18.61 1.81 -9.43
C ILE A 162 17.13 1.96 -9.80
N CYS A 163 16.27 1.95 -8.79
CA CYS A 163 14.86 2.23 -8.98
C CYS A 163 14.69 3.70 -9.43
N PRO A 164 13.98 3.98 -10.54
CA PRO A 164 13.87 5.34 -11.07
C PRO A 164 13.01 6.27 -10.20
N VAL A 165 12.21 5.71 -9.28
CA VAL A 165 11.41 6.48 -8.31
C VAL A 165 12.23 6.78 -7.05
N MET A 166 12.94 5.79 -6.53
CA MET A 166 13.70 5.91 -5.27
C MET A 166 15.11 6.47 -5.46
N LEU A 167 15.64 6.43 -6.68
CA LEU A 167 17.02 6.78 -7.02
C LEU A 167 18.06 5.99 -6.20
N ALA A 168 17.69 4.76 -5.80
CA ALA A 168 18.51 3.84 -5.03
C ALA A 168 18.18 2.39 -5.43
N VAL A 169 19.08 1.46 -5.10
CA VAL A 169 18.84 0.02 -5.26
C VAL A 169 17.82 -0.42 -4.19
N PRO A 170 16.67 -0.99 -4.59
CA PRO A 170 15.65 -1.38 -3.62
C PRO A 170 16.03 -2.67 -2.88
N GLU A 171 15.59 -2.81 -1.63
CA GLU A 171 15.75 -4.05 -0.85
C GLU A 171 14.86 -5.18 -1.40
N LYS A 172 13.64 -4.79 -1.79
CA LYS A 172 12.70 -5.62 -2.55
C LYS A 172 12.29 -4.89 -3.81
N GLY A 173 12.68 -5.46 -4.94
CA GLY A 173 12.39 -4.95 -6.26
C GLY A 173 11.32 -5.75 -6.97
N ILE A 174 10.76 -5.14 -7.99
CA ILE A 174 9.82 -5.77 -8.91
C ILE A 174 10.03 -5.26 -10.33
N PHE A 175 9.93 -6.18 -11.29
CA PHE A 175 10.01 -5.81 -12.70
C PHE A 175 8.64 -5.37 -13.23
N VAL A 176 8.66 -4.21 -13.89
CA VAL A 176 7.48 -3.63 -14.54
C VAL A 176 7.81 -3.28 -15.98
N LYS A 177 6.97 -3.69 -16.93
CA LYS A 177 7.09 -3.31 -18.34
C LYS A 177 6.95 -1.80 -18.49
N ALA A 178 7.79 -1.20 -19.35
CA ALA A 178 7.71 0.23 -19.64
C ALA A 178 6.39 0.64 -20.32
N SER A 179 5.68 -0.30 -20.94
CA SER A 179 4.29 -0.23 -21.40
C SER A 179 3.76 -1.65 -21.63
N SER A 180 2.43 -1.84 -21.76
CA SER A 180 1.83 -3.17 -22.00
C SER A 180 2.40 -3.89 -23.23
N GLU A 181 2.80 -3.15 -24.26
CA GLU A 181 3.40 -3.68 -25.50
C GLU A 181 4.94 -3.64 -25.51
N SER A 182 5.57 -3.12 -24.46
CA SER A 182 7.03 -2.98 -24.42
C SER A 182 7.69 -4.29 -24.01
N ASN A 183 8.74 -4.67 -24.72
CA ASN A 183 9.62 -5.76 -24.29
C ASN A 183 10.70 -5.28 -23.31
N ILE A 184 10.65 -4.01 -22.87
CA ILE A 184 11.57 -3.46 -21.87
C ILE A 184 10.88 -3.48 -20.52
N CYS A 185 11.57 -4.02 -19.53
CA CYS A 185 11.16 -4.02 -18.14
C CYS A 185 12.11 -3.14 -17.31
N GLN A 186 11.61 -2.59 -16.22
CA GLN A 186 12.34 -1.70 -15.33
C GLN A 186 12.14 -2.17 -13.90
N LEU A 187 13.19 -2.01 -13.08
CA LEU A 187 13.15 -2.38 -11.68
C LEU A 187 12.56 -1.24 -10.85
N PHE A 188 11.48 -1.53 -10.12
CA PHE A 188 10.87 -0.63 -9.16
C PHE A 188 11.01 -1.17 -7.75
N ASP A 189 11.03 -0.25 -6.77
CA ASP A 189 10.86 -0.61 -5.37
C ASP A 189 9.41 -1.08 -5.15
N GLU A 190 9.25 -2.22 -4.47
CA GLU A 190 7.95 -2.84 -4.16
C GLU A 190 7.00 -1.82 -3.51
N VAL A 191 7.49 -1.11 -2.48
CA VAL A 191 6.65 -0.20 -1.71
C VAL A 191 6.34 1.07 -2.49
N ALA A 192 7.32 1.61 -3.22
CA ALA A 192 7.08 2.75 -4.09
C ALA A 192 6.03 2.45 -5.16
N LEU A 193 6.03 1.23 -5.73
CA LEU A 193 5.06 0.82 -6.73
C LEU A 193 3.66 0.60 -6.14
N ILE A 194 3.56 -0.04 -4.96
CA ILE A 194 2.29 -0.19 -4.24
C ILE A 194 1.68 1.19 -3.94
N GLN A 195 2.50 2.13 -3.48
CA GLN A 195 2.05 3.51 -3.22
C GLN A 195 1.48 4.16 -4.49
N LEU A 196 2.16 4.01 -5.63
CA LEU A 196 1.67 4.51 -6.92
C LEU A 196 0.32 3.90 -7.31
N ILE A 197 0.10 2.61 -7.01
CA ILE A 197 -1.17 1.92 -7.27
C ILE A 197 -2.29 2.44 -6.38
N ILE A 198 -2.00 2.65 -5.09
CA ILE A 198 -2.98 3.20 -4.14
C ILE A 198 -3.40 4.60 -4.56
N GLU A 199 -2.43 5.49 -4.85
CA GLU A 199 -2.67 6.91 -5.15
C GLU A 199 -3.38 7.13 -6.49
N SER A 200 -2.88 6.52 -7.57
CA SER A 200 -3.39 6.82 -8.91
C SER A 200 -3.45 5.63 -9.87
N ALA A 201 -2.74 4.53 -9.57
CA ALA A 201 -2.54 3.40 -10.49
C ALA A 201 -2.01 3.83 -11.87
N ILE A 202 -1.12 4.82 -11.87
CA ILE A 202 -0.49 5.36 -13.08
C ILE A 202 0.98 4.98 -13.07
N HIS A 203 1.47 4.45 -14.17
CA HIS A 203 2.86 4.05 -14.34
C HIS A 203 3.77 5.29 -14.30
N PRO A 204 4.86 5.25 -13.52
CA PRO A 204 5.64 6.44 -13.17
C PRO A 204 6.36 7.09 -14.37
N VAL A 205 6.74 6.29 -15.37
CA VAL A 205 7.47 6.77 -16.56
C VAL A 205 6.53 7.19 -17.70
N ASN A 206 5.71 6.28 -18.22
CA ASN A 206 4.87 6.54 -19.39
C ASN A 206 3.50 7.19 -19.10
N ARG A 207 3.13 7.35 -17.81
CA ARG A 207 1.82 7.88 -17.36
C ARG A 207 0.58 7.09 -17.81
N ALA A 208 0.73 5.85 -18.27
CA ALA A 208 -0.37 4.95 -18.59
C ALA A 208 -0.93 4.26 -17.32
N PRO A 209 -2.19 3.80 -17.31
CA PRO A 209 -2.70 2.97 -16.24
C PRO A 209 -1.86 1.71 -16.05
N LEU A 210 -1.48 1.39 -14.81
CA LEU A 210 -0.81 0.13 -14.49
C LEU A 210 -1.80 -1.02 -14.64
N THR A 211 -1.41 -2.03 -15.41
CA THR A 211 -2.18 -3.25 -15.60
C THR A 211 -1.37 -4.46 -15.13
N ALA A 212 -2.07 -5.55 -14.78
CA ALA A 212 -1.42 -6.70 -14.17
C ALA A 212 -0.39 -7.35 -15.12
N ASP A 213 -0.62 -7.34 -16.44
CA ASP A 213 0.32 -7.80 -17.47
C ASP A 213 1.62 -7.00 -17.53
N MET A 214 1.65 -5.78 -16.97
CA MET A 214 2.88 -5.01 -16.87
C MET A 214 3.76 -5.47 -15.72
N ILE A 215 3.23 -6.15 -14.71
CA ILE A 215 4.00 -6.71 -13.59
C ILE A 215 4.51 -8.09 -14.02
N ILE A 216 5.82 -8.28 -13.96
CA ILE A 216 6.50 -9.43 -14.54
C ILE A 216 7.32 -10.15 -13.46
N ASP A 217 7.35 -11.48 -13.54
CA ASP A 217 8.16 -12.30 -12.64
C ASP A 217 9.65 -12.05 -12.87
N LYS A 218 10.46 -12.23 -11.83
CA LYS A 218 11.92 -12.14 -11.90
C LYS A 218 12.50 -12.96 -13.07
N ASN A 219 11.95 -14.15 -13.33
CA ASN A 219 12.49 -15.09 -14.31
C ASN A 219 12.01 -14.82 -15.75
N GLU A 220 11.23 -13.78 -15.98
CA GLU A 220 10.72 -13.42 -17.32
C GLU A 220 11.43 -12.21 -17.93
N CYS A 221 12.31 -11.55 -17.16
CA CYS A 221 12.95 -10.29 -17.50
C CYS A 221 14.46 -10.38 -17.26
N TYR A 222 15.27 -10.20 -18.31
CA TYR A 222 16.70 -10.48 -18.31
C TYR A 222 17.52 -9.28 -18.75
N PHE A 223 18.72 -9.12 -18.20
CA PHE A 223 19.59 -8.02 -18.61
C PHE A 223 20.24 -8.30 -19.97
N ASP A 224 19.91 -7.49 -20.97
CA ASP A 224 20.55 -7.52 -22.29
C ASP A 224 21.76 -6.58 -22.29
N THR A 225 22.96 -7.16 -22.16
CA THR A 225 24.23 -6.42 -22.16
C THR A 225 24.48 -5.63 -23.45
N THR A 226 23.86 -6.01 -24.57
CA THR A 226 24.00 -5.28 -25.83
C THR A 226 23.14 -4.01 -25.86
N LYS A 227 22.01 -4.02 -25.14
CA LYS A 227 21.06 -2.89 -25.06
C LYS A 227 21.21 -2.07 -23.77
N GLY A 228 21.93 -2.58 -22.77
CA GLY A 228 22.06 -1.96 -21.45
C GLY A 228 20.73 -1.80 -20.74
N ASN A 229 19.80 -2.74 -20.94
CA ASN A 229 18.44 -2.67 -20.39
C ASN A 229 17.93 -4.08 -20.07
N PHE A 230 16.99 -4.16 -19.15
CA PHE A 230 16.25 -5.40 -18.92
C PHE A 230 15.17 -5.59 -19.99
N VAL A 231 15.12 -6.80 -20.55
CA VAL A 231 14.23 -7.15 -21.65
C VAL A 231 13.52 -8.48 -21.42
N ILE A 232 12.32 -8.58 -21.99
CA ILE A 232 11.55 -9.81 -22.12
C ILE A 232 11.90 -10.43 -23.48
N PRO A 233 12.36 -11.69 -23.54
CA PRO A 233 12.78 -12.35 -24.77
C PRO A 233 11.63 -12.65 -25.73
#